data_AF-A0A538JEP2-F1
#
_entry.id   AF-A0A538JEP2-F1
#
_cell.length_a   1.000
_cell.length_b   1.000
_cell.length_c   1.000
_cell.angle_alpha   90.00
_cell.angle_beta   90.00
_cell.angle_gamma   90.00
#
_symmetry.space_group_name_H-M   'P 1'
#
loop_
_entity.id
_entity.type
_entity.pdbx_description
1 polymer ?
#
loop_
_entity_poly.entity_id
_entity_poly.type
_entity_poly.pdbx_seq_one_letter_code
_entity_poly.pdbx_strand_id
1 'polypeptide(L)'
;MAASERGLREARQAAQQSVERVRASRDQVASTEAVQRANLLQVRGELGDLVRQQQQRDFAAALSRAERAAGVPQQSPAAPPAPPPDAVSAPAPTTTATSAPPTAPVDPPSSPGGIWACIREKESGNNYRAPGGGAYQFQLATWQSLGGTGLPEDAPPAVQDEMAIKLQQRSGWSQWSTAAACGAY
;
A
#
# COMPACT_ATOMS: atom_id res chain seq x y z
N MET A 1 -21.81 -60.41 33.40
CA MET A 1 -22.63 -59.18 33.36
C MET A 1 -21.87 -57.95 33.87
N ALA A 2 -21.29 -57.95 35.08
CA ALA A 2 -20.58 -56.77 35.64
C ALA A 2 -19.36 -56.25 34.83
N ALA A 3 -18.63 -57.10 34.09
CA ALA A 3 -17.52 -56.67 33.24
C ALA A 3 -17.99 -55.86 32.02
N SER A 4 -19.13 -56.21 31.43
CA SER A 4 -19.72 -55.52 30.27
C SER A 4 -20.27 -54.13 30.62
N GLU A 5 -20.77 -53.94 31.84
CA GLU A 5 -21.27 -52.64 32.31
C GLU A 5 -20.15 -51.62 32.55
N ARG A 6 -18.98 -52.08 33.02
CA ARG A 6 -17.80 -51.21 33.19
C ARG A 6 -17.29 -50.69 31.85
N GLY A 7 -17.14 -51.57 30.84
CA GLY A 7 -16.72 -51.16 29.51
C GLY A 7 -17.66 -50.15 28.84
N LEU A 8 -18.98 -50.29 29.03
CA LEU A 8 -19.95 -49.32 28.52
C LEU A 8 -19.84 -47.95 29.21
N ARG A 9 -19.54 -47.92 30.52
CA ARG A 9 -19.33 -46.67 31.26
C ARG A 9 -18.05 -45.96 30.79
N GLU A 10 -16.97 -46.69 30.60
CA GLU A 10 -15.70 -46.16 30.09
C GLU A 10 -15.85 -45.61 28.66
N ALA A 11 -16.53 -46.33 27.77
CA ALA A 11 -16.81 -45.86 26.42
C ALA A 11 -17.65 -44.57 26.41
N ARG A 12 -18.64 -44.45 27.30
CA ARG A 12 -19.43 -43.21 27.47
C ARG A 12 -18.58 -42.06 27.99
N GLN A 13 -17.71 -42.30 28.97
CA GLN A 13 -16.80 -41.28 29.48
C GLN A 13 -15.83 -40.80 28.39
N ALA A 14 -15.24 -41.71 27.61
CA ALA A 14 -14.38 -41.35 26.49
C ALA A 14 -15.12 -40.53 25.42
N ALA A 15 -16.38 -40.87 25.13
CA ALA A 15 -17.22 -40.10 24.21
C ALA A 15 -17.59 -38.71 24.77
N GLN A 16 -17.80 -38.58 26.08
CA GLN A 16 -18.01 -37.26 26.70
C GLN A 16 -16.76 -36.38 26.62
N GLN A 17 -15.59 -36.96 26.90
CA GLN A 17 -14.30 -36.24 26.79
C GLN A 17 -13.99 -35.81 25.36
N SER A 18 -14.40 -36.57 24.34
CA SER A 18 -14.21 -36.16 22.94
C SER A 18 -15.14 -34.99 22.58
N VAL A 19 -16.40 -35.01 23.03
CA VAL A 19 -17.35 -33.90 22.85
C VAL A 19 -16.86 -32.63 23.53
N GLU A 20 -16.34 -32.72 24.76
CA GLU A 20 -15.79 -31.57 25.49
C GLU A 20 -14.58 -30.97 24.76
N ARG A 21 -13.68 -31.80 24.23
CA ARG A 21 -12.55 -31.32 23.41
C ARG A 21 -13.00 -30.58 22.16
N VAL A 22 -14.03 -31.08 21.47
CA VAL A 22 -14.58 -30.41 20.29
C VAL A 22 -15.23 -29.08 20.66
N ARG A 23 -15.96 -29.01 21.78
CA ARG A 23 -16.54 -27.76 22.28
C ARG A 23 -15.48 -26.72 22.62
N ALA A 24 -14.45 -27.12 23.38
CA ALA A 24 -13.35 -26.24 23.73
C ALA A 24 -12.61 -25.71 22.49
N SER A 25 -12.38 -26.57 21.48
CA SER A 25 -11.79 -26.15 20.21
C SER A 25 -12.66 -25.15 19.46
N ARG A 26 -13.99 -25.34 19.43
CA ARG A 26 -14.92 -24.40 18.82
C ARG A 26 -14.90 -23.04 19.54
N ASP A 27 -14.89 -23.04 20.86
CA ASP A 27 -14.84 -21.80 21.65
C ASP A 27 -13.53 -21.03 21.42
N GLN A 28 -12.41 -21.76 21.25
CA GLN A 28 -11.13 -21.17 20.87
C GLN A 28 -11.14 -20.54 19.46
N VAL A 29 -11.80 -21.18 18.49
CA VAL A 29 -11.97 -20.59 17.15
C VAL A 29 -12.83 -19.33 17.22
N ALA A 30 -13.94 -19.38 17.96
CA ALA A 30 -14.84 -18.24 18.11
C ALA A 30 -14.14 -17.03 18.79
N SER A 31 -13.31 -17.27 19.80
CA SER A 31 -12.53 -16.21 20.44
C SER A 31 -11.47 -15.63 19.51
N THR A 32 -10.81 -16.47 18.71
CA THR A 32 -9.84 -16.01 17.70
C THR A 32 -10.51 -15.14 16.63
N GLU A 33 -11.70 -15.54 16.16
CA GLU A 33 -12.47 -14.74 15.21
C GLU A 33 -12.88 -13.40 15.81
N ALA A 34 -13.30 -13.36 17.07
CA ALA A 34 -13.65 -12.12 17.76
C ALA A 34 -12.45 -11.16 17.83
N VAL A 35 -11.25 -11.66 18.12
CA VAL A 35 -10.01 -10.86 18.11
C VAL A 35 -9.69 -10.35 16.70
N GLN A 36 -9.80 -11.21 15.67
CA GLN A 36 -9.57 -10.80 14.29
C GLN A 36 -10.55 -9.70 13.85
N ARG A 37 -11.84 -9.83 14.22
CA ARG A 37 -12.86 -8.80 13.95
C ARG A 37 -12.54 -7.48 14.65
N ALA A 38 -12.09 -7.52 15.91
CA ALA A 38 -11.68 -6.31 16.63
C ALA A 38 -10.48 -5.63 15.94
N ASN A 39 -9.48 -6.41 15.52
CA ASN A 39 -8.32 -5.89 14.79
C ASN A 39 -8.73 -5.23 13.45
N LEU A 40 -9.66 -5.84 12.71
CA LEU A 40 -10.17 -5.26 11.46
C LEU A 40 -10.88 -3.92 11.68
N LEU A 41 -11.62 -3.77 12.78
CA LEU A 41 -12.26 -2.50 13.13
C LEU A 41 -11.23 -1.42 13.48
N GLN A 42 -10.16 -1.79 14.19
CA GLN A 42 -9.06 -0.87 14.50
C GLN A 42 -8.36 -0.40 13.21
N VAL A 43 -7.97 -1.33 12.34
CA VAL A 43 -7.32 -1.00 11.06
C VAL A 43 -8.21 -0.12 10.18
N ARG A 44 -9.52 -0.39 10.15
CA ARG A 44 -10.48 0.46 9.43
C ARG A 44 -10.50 1.89 9.99
N GLY A 45 -10.43 2.05 11.31
CA GLY A 45 -10.34 3.36 11.95
C GLY A 45 -9.07 4.11 11.56
N GLU A 46 -7.92 3.44 11.71
CA GLU A 46 -6.60 3.98 11.36
C GLU A 46 -6.51 4.41 9.89
N LEU A 47 -7.08 3.61 8.98
CA LEU A 47 -7.14 3.95 7.56
C LEU A 47 -7.98 5.21 7.31
N GLY A 48 -9.10 5.38 8.03
CA GLY A 48 -9.93 6.58 7.95
C GLY A 48 -9.18 7.83 8.40
N ASP A 49 -8.35 7.72 9.44
CA ASP A 49 -7.50 8.82 9.92
C ASP A 49 -6.39 9.18 8.92
N LEU A 50 -5.73 8.17 8.34
CA LEU A 50 -4.69 8.38 7.32
C LEU A 50 -5.26 9.07 6.06
N VAL A 51 -6.45 8.66 5.61
CA VAL A 51 -7.11 9.31 4.46
C VAL A 51 -7.41 10.78 4.76
N ARG A 52 -7.89 11.10 5.97
CA ARG A 52 -8.12 12.50 6.38
C ARG A 52 -6.82 13.29 6.40
N GLN A 53 -5.74 12.72 6.90
CA GLN A 53 -4.43 13.37 6.93
C GLN A 53 -3.91 13.65 5.51
N GLN A 54 -4.06 12.69 4.59
CA GLN A 54 -3.65 12.89 3.19
C GLN A 54 -4.46 14.01 2.52
N GLN A 55 -5.78 14.03 2.69
CA GLN A 55 -6.62 15.10 2.14
C GLN A 55 -6.24 16.49 2.67
N GLN A 56 -5.89 16.60 3.95
CA GLN A 56 -5.41 17.86 4.54
C GLN A 56 -4.09 18.32 3.90
N ARG A 57 -3.15 17.39 3.65
CA ARG A 57 -1.88 17.69 2.98
C ARG A 57 -2.11 18.15 1.55
N ASP A 58 -2.97 17.45 0.80
CA ASP A 58 -3.27 17.78 -0.59
C ASP A 58 -3.96 19.14 -0.71
N PHE A 59 -4.89 19.43 0.21
CA PHE A 59 -5.55 20.72 0.28
C PHE A 59 -4.56 21.85 0.60
N ALA A 60 -3.67 21.65 1.59
CA ALA A 60 -2.61 22.61 1.91
C ALA A 60 -1.66 22.83 0.72
N ALA A 61 -1.25 21.77 0.02
CA ALA A 61 -0.43 21.87 -1.18
C ALA A 61 -1.14 22.61 -2.32
N ALA A 62 -2.45 22.37 -2.49
CA ALA A 62 -3.26 23.07 -3.49
C ALA A 62 -3.36 24.57 -3.18
N LEU A 63 -3.58 24.94 -1.91
CA LEU A 63 -3.55 26.33 -1.45
C LEU A 63 -2.20 26.99 -1.74
N SER A 64 -1.09 26.38 -1.33
CA SER A 64 0.25 26.93 -1.59
C SER A 64 0.57 27.05 -3.08
N ARG A 65 0.02 26.16 -3.92
CA ARG A 65 0.16 26.24 -5.38
C ARG A 65 -0.66 27.41 -5.95
N ALA A 66 -1.89 27.60 -5.45
CA ALA A 66 -2.75 28.72 -5.85
C ALA A 66 -2.13 30.07 -5.45
N GLU A 67 -1.54 30.19 -4.27
CA GLU A 67 -0.82 31.40 -3.81
C GLU A 67 0.36 31.74 -4.73
N ARG A 68 1.18 30.73 -5.08
CA ARG A 68 2.30 30.92 -6.03
C ARG A 68 1.82 31.31 -7.42
N ALA A 69 0.73 30.73 -7.91
CA ALA A 69 0.15 31.05 -9.21
C ALA A 69 -0.46 32.46 -9.26
N ALA A 70 -1.01 32.94 -8.15
CA ALA A 70 -1.57 34.28 -8.02
C ALA A 70 -0.51 35.38 -7.89
N GLY A 71 0.79 35.03 -7.84
CA GLY A 71 1.88 36.01 -7.75
C GLY A 71 1.90 36.79 -6.43
N VAL A 72 1.23 36.31 -5.38
CA VAL A 72 1.30 36.92 -4.05
C VAL A 72 2.71 36.67 -3.52
N PRO A 73 3.51 37.72 -3.23
CA PRO A 73 4.86 37.53 -2.73
C PRO A 73 4.76 36.80 -1.38
N GLN A 74 5.30 35.58 -1.36
CA GLN A 74 5.64 34.88 -0.13
C GLN A 74 6.50 35.85 0.67
N GLN A 75 6.00 36.34 1.82
CA GLN A 75 6.79 37.19 2.70
C GLN A 75 7.99 36.38 3.18
N SER A 76 9.11 36.49 2.47
CA SER A 76 10.42 36.26 3.05
C SER A 76 10.49 37.16 4.28
N PRO A 77 10.78 36.64 5.49
CA PRO A 77 11.06 37.53 6.61
C PRO A 77 12.20 38.43 6.16
N ALA A 78 11.92 39.73 6.12
CA ALA A 78 12.85 40.73 5.60
C ALA A 78 14.21 40.56 6.29
N ALA A 79 15.23 40.25 5.50
CA ALA A 79 16.60 40.35 5.96
C ALA A 79 16.82 41.80 6.46
N PRO A 80 17.44 42.00 7.64
CA PRO A 80 17.74 43.34 8.13
C PRO A 80 18.58 44.12 7.11
N PRO A 81 18.38 45.44 6.96
CA PRO A 81 19.08 46.22 5.95
C PRO A 81 20.59 46.23 6.21
N ALA A 82 21.37 45.89 5.18
CA ALA A 82 22.82 46.00 5.19
C ALA A 82 23.27 47.48 5.16
N PRO A 83 24.41 47.84 5.79
CA PRO A 83 24.99 49.18 5.75
C PRO A 83 25.56 49.56 4.36
N PRO A 84 25.78 50.86 4.08
CA PRO A 84 26.04 51.40 2.73
C PRO A 84 27.42 51.06 2.14
N PRO A 85 27.62 51.27 0.81
CA PRO A 85 28.69 50.66 0.05
C PRO A 85 29.94 51.54 -0.04
N ASP A 86 31.12 50.93 0.11
CA ASP A 86 32.36 51.44 -0.43
C ASP A 86 33.22 50.29 -0.97
N ALA A 87 33.93 50.60 -2.06
CA ALA A 87 35.05 49.89 -2.70
C ALA A 87 34.79 49.10 -4.00
N VAL A 88 35.22 49.78 -5.08
CA VAL A 88 35.52 49.43 -6.48
C VAL A 88 36.30 48.11 -6.69
N SER A 89 35.94 47.33 -7.74
CA SER A 89 36.84 46.91 -8.86
C SER A 89 36.22 45.83 -9.78
N ALA A 90 36.33 46.04 -11.09
CA ALA A 90 36.12 45.09 -12.20
C ALA A 90 37.31 44.09 -12.32
N PRO A 91 37.38 43.07 -13.23
CA PRO A 91 36.53 42.73 -14.38
C PRO A 91 36.12 41.23 -14.51
N ALA A 92 35.38 40.89 -15.58
CA ALA A 92 34.88 39.55 -15.93
C ALA A 92 35.99 38.50 -16.25
N PRO A 93 35.67 37.19 -16.22
CA PRO A 93 35.32 36.54 -17.50
C PRO A 93 34.16 35.51 -17.42
N THR A 94 33.61 35.27 -18.61
CA THR A 94 32.71 34.19 -19.05
C THR A 94 33.02 32.80 -18.48
N THR A 95 31.99 32.11 -17.98
CA THR A 95 31.80 30.66 -18.16
C THR A 95 30.31 30.32 -18.26
N THR A 96 30.03 29.53 -19.29
CA THR A 96 28.86 28.68 -19.58
C THR A 96 28.12 28.10 -18.36
N ALA A 97 26.78 28.15 -18.37
CA ALA A 97 25.91 26.97 -18.44
C ALA A 97 24.43 27.37 -18.32
N THR A 98 23.70 27.17 -19.41
CA THR A 98 22.25 26.94 -19.38
C THR A 98 21.98 25.71 -18.53
N SER A 99 21.23 25.88 -17.43
CA SER A 99 20.48 24.79 -16.81
C SER A 99 19.25 25.38 -16.14
N ALA A 100 18.10 25.21 -16.80
CA ALA A 100 16.80 25.33 -16.16
C ALA A 100 16.68 24.26 -15.04
N PRO A 101 16.17 24.59 -13.85
CA PRO A 101 15.78 23.56 -12.90
C PRO A 101 14.48 22.89 -13.38
N PRO A 102 14.40 21.55 -13.37
CA PRO A 102 13.22 20.81 -13.76
C PRO A 102 12.11 20.95 -12.72
N THR A 103 10.88 20.94 -13.22
CA THR A 103 9.63 20.76 -12.49
C THR A 103 9.78 19.63 -11.47
N ALA A 104 9.60 19.93 -10.18
CA ALA A 104 9.57 18.90 -9.14
C ALA A 104 8.39 17.94 -9.38
N PRO A 105 8.59 16.61 -9.29
CA PRO A 105 7.53 15.64 -9.47
C PRO A 105 6.53 15.71 -8.32
N VAL A 106 5.25 15.61 -8.65
CA VAL A 106 4.19 15.28 -7.70
C VAL A 106 4.47 13.87 -7.21
N ASP A 107 4.67 13.67 -5.90
CA ASP A 107 4.83 12.33 -5.33
C ASP A 107 3.61 11.48 -5.69
N PRO A 108 3.73 10.40 -6.49
CA PRO A 108 2.65 9.44 -6.64
C PRO A 108 2.40 8.76 -5.29
N PRO A 109 1.20 8.19 -5.04
CA PRO A 109 1.03 7.28 -3.91
C PRO A 109 2.15 6.23 -3.98
N SER A 110 2.93 6.12 -2.90
CA SER A 110 4.09 5.23 -2.87
C SER A 110 3.65 3.82 -3.23
N SER A 111 4.16 3.28 -4.34
CA SER A 111 3.87 1.90 -4.75
C SER A 111 4.13 0.94 -3.58
N PRO A 112 3.30 -0.10 -3.42
CA PRO A 112 3.43 -1.00 -2.29
C PRO A 112 4.80 -1.68 -2.33
N GLY A 113 5.52 -1.61 -1.20
CA GLY A 113 6.84 -2.19 -1.02
C GLY A 113 6.81 -3.68 -0.65
N GLY A 114 7.93 -4.22 -0.17
CA GLY A 114 8.02 -5.58 0.37
C GLY A 114 7.73 -6.67 -0.68
N ILE A 115 6.84 -7.61 -0.36
CA ILE A 115 6.45 -8.72 -1.24
C ILE A 115 5.99 -8.20 -2.61
N TRP A 116 5.25 -7.09 -2.65
CA TRP A 116 4.77 -6.49 -3.89
C TRP A 116 5.88 -5.94 -4.78
N ALA A 117 6.88 -5.29 -4.17
CA ALA A 117 8.06 -4.84 -4.91
C ALA A 117 8.85 -6.03 -5.46
N CYS A 118 9.00 -7.10 -4.68
CA CYS A 118 9.66 -8.33 -5.14
C CYS A 118 8.90 -9.00 -6.29
N ILE A 119 7.56 -9.06 -6.23
CA ILE A 119 6.73 -9.62 -7.30
C ILE A 119 6.90 -8.77 -8.56
N ARG A 120 6.71 -7.44 -8.50
CA ARG A 120 6.89 -6.58 -9.69
C ARG A 120 8.27 -6.70 -10.31
N GLU A 121 9.31 -6.77 -9.48
CA GLU A 121 10.68 -6.96 -9.95
C GLU A 121 10.83 -8.30 -10.70
N LYS A 122 10.29 -9.39 -10.16
CA LYS A 122 10.39 -10.72 -10.79
C LYS A 122 9.49 -10.88 -12.01
N GLU A 123 8.30 -10.27 -12.02
CA GLU A 123 7.33 -10.40 -13.10
C GLU A 123 7.69 -9.52 -14.31
N SER A 124 8.23 -8.32 -14.07
CA SER A 124 8.43 -7.31 -15.12
C SER A 124 9.69 -6.46 -15.00
N GLY A 125 10.53 -6.68 -13.98
CA GLY A 125 11.62 -5.75 -13.65
C GLY A 125 11.10 -4.39 -13.16
N ASN A 126 9.96 -4.40 -12.45
CA ASN A 126 9.28 -3.21 -11.94
C ASN A 126 8.82 -2.24 -13.05
N ASN A 127 8.48 -2.78 -14.23
CA ASN A 127 8.04 -2.03 -15.39
C ASN A 127 6.50 -2.05 -15.54
N TYR A 128 5.85 -0.96 -15.16
CA TYR A 128 4.39 -0.79 -15.31
C TYR A 128 3.88 -0.77 -16.74
N ARG A 129 4.76 -0.57 -17.72
CA ARG A 129 4.41 -0.63 -19.15
C ARG A 129 4.90 -1.92 -19.82
N ALA A 130 5.25 -2.94 -19.04
CA ALA A 130 5.58 -4.24 -19.59
C ALA A 130 4.41 -4.78 -20.44
N PRO A 131 4.67 -5.25 -21.66
CA PRO A 131 3.62 -5.65 -22.59
C PRO A 131 2.85 -6.87 -22.06
N GLY A 132 1.53 -6.86 -22.26
CA GLY A 132 0.67 -8.00 -21.96
C GLY A 132 0.28 -8.13 -20.48
N GLY A 133 0.27 -7.04 -19.72
CA GLY A 133 -0.22 -7.07 -18.34
C GLY A 133 0.42 -6.10 -17.34
N GLY A 134 1.39 -5.29 -17.76
CA GLY A 134 2.02 -4.28 -16.91
C GLY A 134 2.90 -4.89 -15.80
N ALA A 135 3.09 -4.16 -14.70
CA ALA A 135 4.11 -4.51 -13.70
C ALA A 135 3.88 -5.88 -13.02
N TYR A 136 2.63 -6.33 -13.00
CA TYR A 136 2.18 -7.56 -12.36
C TYR A 136 1.77 -8.64 -13.37
N GLN A 137 1.98 -8.39 -14.67
CA GLN A 137 1.61 -9.31 -15.76
C GLN A 137 0.15 -9.81 -15.67
N PHE A 138 -0.80 -8.89 -15.44
CA PHE A 138 -2.21 -9.22 -15.36
C PHE A 138 -2.74 -9.86 -16.65
N GLN A 139 -3.49 -10.96 -16.50
CA GLN A 139 -4.36 -11.43 -17.57
C GLN A 139 -5.52 -10.44 -17.78
N LEU A 140 -5.83 -10.12 -19.05
CA LEU A 140 -6.88 -9.15 -19.39
C LEU A 140 -8.25 -9.51 -18.81
N ALA A 141 -8.63 -10.79 -18.81
CA ALA A 141 -9.90 -11.25 -18.22
C ALA A 141 -9.97 -10.98 -16.71
N THR A 142 -8.86 -11.21 -15.99
CA THR A 142 -8.76 -10.92 -14.56
C THR A 142 -8.83 -9.43 -14.29
N TRP A 143 -8.09 -8.62 -15.05
CA TRP A 143 -8.11 -7.16 -14.98
C TRP A 143 -9.53 -6.60 -15.11
N GLN A 144 -10.26 -7.04 -16.14
CA GLN A 144 -11.65 -6.63 -16.38
C GLN A 144 -12.58 -7.12 -15.27
N SER A 145 -12.38 -8.33 -14.73
CA SER A 145 -13.18 -8.85 -13.62
C SER A 145 -13.05 -8.05 -12.32
N LEU A 146 -11.92 -7.34 -12.17
CA LEU A 146 -11.66 -6.45 -11.03
C LEU A 146 -12.19 -5.03 -11.27
N GLY A 147 -12.81 -4.76 -12.43
CA GLY A 147 -13.31 -3.45 -12.83
C GLY A 147 -12.30 -2.60 -13.61
N GLY A 148 -11.18 -3.19 -14.05
CA GLY A 148 -10.21 -2.53 -14.90
C GLY A 148 -10.74 -2.27 -16.30
N THR A 149 -10.48 -1.07 -16.82
CA THR A 149 -10.80 -0.68 -18.21
C THR A 149 -9.53 -0.71 -19.07
N GLY A 150 -9.67 -0.95 -20.37
CA GLY A 150 -8.52 -0.97 -21.30
C GLY A 150 -7.52 -2.08 -21.00
N LEU A 151 -6.26 -1.86 -21.37
CA LEU A 151 -5.16 -2.77 -21.10
C LEU A 151 -4.48 -2.44 -19.76
N PRO A 152 -4.02 -3.44 -18.98
CA PRO A 152 -3.30 -3.20 -17.73
C PRO A 152 -2.05 -2.33 -17.91
N GLU A 153 -1.24 -2.55 -18.95
CA GLU A 153 0.00 -1.81 -19.25
C GLU A 153 -0.21 -0.34 -19.62
N ASP A 154 -1.44 0.02 -20.01
CA ASP A 154 -1.84 1.40 -20.28
C ASP A 154 -2.30 2.13 -19.00
N ALA A 155 -2.69 1.36 -17.97
CA ALA A 155 -3.20 1.90 -16.73
C ALA A 155 -2.09 2.58 -15.91
N PRO A 156 -2.41 3.64 -15.14
CA PRO A 156 -1.45 4.27 -14.24
C PRO A 156 -0.89 3.26 -13.21
N PRO A 157 0.37 3.42 -12.77
CA PRO A 157 0.99 2.51 -11.79
C PRO A 157 0.15 2.29 -10.54
N ALA A 158 -0.41 3.35 -9.98
CA ALA A 158 -1.27 3.29 -8.81
C ALA A 158 -2.53 2.42 -9.02
N VAL A 159 -3.09 2.42 -10.24
CA VAL A 159 -4.25 1.58 -10.56
C VAL A 159 -3.83 0.11 -10.66
N GLN A 160 -2.68 -0.18 -11.26
CA GLN A 160 -2.15 -1.54 -11.29
C GLN A 160 -1.85 -2.07 -9.88
N ASP A 161 -1.26 -1.24 -9.02
CA ASP A 161 -1.01 -1.54 -7.61
C ASP A 161 -2.29 -1.84 -6.84
N GLU A 162 -3.31 -1.00 -6.99
CA GLU A 162 -4.62 -1.19 -6.36
C GLU A 162 -5.29 -2.48 -6.84
N MET A 163 -5.24 -2.77 -8.14
CA MET A 163 -5.82 -4.00 -8.70
C MET A 163 -5.06 -5.24 -8.21
N ALA A 164 -3.74 -5.15 -7.99
CA ALA A 164 -2.95 -6.26 -7.46
C ALA A 164 -3.39 -6.56 -6.03
N ILE A 165 -3.53 -5.52 -5.20
CA ILE A 165 -4.06 -5.64 -3.84
C ILE A 165 -5.46 -6.24 -3.84
N LYS A 166 -6.38 -5.75 -4.70
CA LYS A 166 -7.74 -6.31 -4.82
C LYS A 166 -7.73 -7.79 -5.20
N LEU A 167 -6.91 -8.17 -6.18
CA LEU A 167 -6.79 -9.56 -6.62
C LEU A 167 -6.28 -10.46 -5.50
N GLN A 168 -5.27 -10.00 -4.75
CA GLN A 168 -4.71 -10.73 -3.62
C GLN A 168 -5.70 -10.86 -2.47
N GLN A 169 -6.47 -9.82 -2.17
CA GLN A 169 -7.51 -9.90 -1.15
C GLN A 169 -8.61 -10.90 -1.52
N ARG A 170 -8.93 -11.02 -2.82
CA ARG A 170 -9.98 -11.91 -3.31
C ARG A 170 -9.53 -13.36 -3.48
N SER A 171 -8.30 -13.56 -3.96
CA SER A 171 -7.83 -14.88 -4.44
C SER A 171 -6.53 -15.34 -3.80
N GLY A 172 -5.99 -14.56 -2.87
CA GLY A 172 -4.71 -14.82 -2.23
C GLY A 172 -3.52 -14.62 -3.17
N TRP A 173 -2.36 -15.08 -2.70
CA TRP A 173 -1.08 -14.93 -3.38
C TRP A 173 -0.85 -15.91 -4.54
N SER A 174 -1.69 -16.94 -4.68
CA SER A 174 -1.53 -17.99 -5.70
C SER A 174 -1.70 -17.49 -7.14
N GLN A 175 -2.09 -16.23 -7.33
CA GLN A 175 -2.20 -15.60 -8.65
C GLN A 175 -0.83 -15.26 -9.25
N TRP A 176 0.22 -15.17 -8.42
CA TRP A 176 1.58 -14.88 -8.86
C TRP A 176 2.48 -16.07 -8.53
N SER A 177 3.07 -16.69 -9.55
CA SER A 177 4.00 -17.82 -9.38
C SER A 177 5.25 -17.41 -8.59
N THR A 178 5.61 -16.13 -8.64
CA THR A 178 6.75 -15.54 -7.94
C THR A 178 6.48 -15.23 -6.46
N ALA A 179 5.22 -15.25 -6.01
CA ALA A 179 4.85 -14.85 -4.66
C ALA A 179 5.55 -15.70 -3.57
N ALA A 180 5.62 -17.02 -3.76
CA ALA A 180 6.32 -17.91 -2.83
C ALA A 180 7.81 -17.57 -2.72
N ALA A 181 8.46 -17.28 -3.86
CA ALA A 181 9.87 -16.85 -3.88
C ALA A 181 10.07 -15.46 -3.24
N CYS A 182 9.01 -14.66 -3.14
CA CYS A 182 8.98 -13.38 -2.46
C CYS A 182 8.54 -13.46 -0.99
N GLY A 183 8.33 -14.67 -0.45
CA GLY A 183 7.96 -14.88 0.95
C GLY A 183 6.48 -14.69 1.26
N ALA A 184 5.61 -14.77 0.24
CA ALA A 184 4.16 -14.84 0.43
C ALA A 184 3.70 -16.31 0.52
N TYR A 185 2.95 -16.63 1.57
CA TYR A 185 2.35 -17.95 1.84
C TYR A 185 0.90 -17.80 2.30
#